data_AF-A0A846AAN5-F1
#
_entry.id   AF-A0A846AAN5-F1
#
_cell.length_a   1.000
_cell.length_b   1.000
_cell.length_c   1.000
_cell.angle_alpha   90.00
_cell.angle_beta   90.00
_cell.angle_gamma   90.00
#
_symmetry.space_group_name_H-M   'P 1'
#
loop_
_entity.id
_entity.type
_entity.pdbx_description
1 polymer ?
#
loop_
_entity_poly.entity_id
_entity_poly.type
_entity_poly.pdbx_seq_one_letter_code
_entity_poly.pdbx_strand_id
1 'polypeptide(L)'
;MLIEILTLFAGAGLEQATSVTWHWVSKWAAKKADEKNQVIQTALVTSYCKALQVIRKESQQLPQWRQDKAEIEGRLTEMEKDALIILDLVQKHKQRITHLPQGREEEAIVKVVMSRLQSKDKWLKHAPKELFVLVETKLVSITVHQFRHELRTESTVFQALVHDMLATAGEDISRLVDVTNKIERRVDQFVGDYRQDIDKIIAGIGGANTHLEQLILLLRKQMQKCQVIPADFAALIADKTEGFLGRGFVFDAIEDFIHNQSKGYFIIEADPGVGKSTIIAEYVRRIGCLAYFNLLSEGRTRAEDFLKSICTQLIEGYNLPYELPLHPDNTSNGNFLSKLLNEISALLKPGEKLIIAVDALDEVDLSSQSGAANVLYLPANLPNKVYFLLTKRSDPLPLVISAPQKIFDLMIYPNESLEDVKLFIRLRTKRLAVKEWIEERGLTLEEFVESIASNSENNFMYLKYVLDDIEQGNYRDISLESLPQGLEKYYDQHWHRMKMNVKPLPITKLKIIYFLTKTRKPVSCGMLAKLSGEISLMVQEILDEWAQFLRIHQTEGKPVYSIYHAAFQDFLYRKDIVQEVESLIEIESMEKQIKNNLLGMVYKNA
;
A
#
# COMPACT_ATOMS: atom_id res chain seq x y z
N MET A 1 -61.45 16.33 -5.73
CA MET A 1 -62.21 16.49 -4.47
C MET A 1 -61.72 15.63 -3.29
N LEU A 2 -61.91 14.30 -3.24
CA LEU A 2 -61.30 13.48 -2.15
C LEU A 2 -59.76 13.44 -2.26
N ILE A 3 -59.24 13.46 -3.48
CA ILE A 3 -57.81 13.68 -3.77
C ILE A 3 -57.32 15.04 -3.28
N GLU A 4 -58.12 16.12 -3.34
CA GLU A 4 -57.75 17.48 -2.91
C GLU A 4 -57.82 17.65 -1.39
N ILE A 5 -58.78 16.98 -0.75
CA ILE A 5 -58.81 16.81 0.71
C ILE A 5 -57.60 15.99 1.14
N LEU A 6 -57.26 14.90 0.45
CA LEU A 6 -56.05 14.15 0.73
C LEU A 6 -54.76 14.92 0.39
N THR A 7 -54.75 15.86 -0.55
CA THR A 7 -53.56 16.70 -0.81
C THR A 7 -53.39 17.80 0.24
N LEU A 8 -54.47 18.39 0.75
CA LEU A 8 -54.43 19.21 1.97
C LEU A 8 -53.92 18.41 3.19
N PHE A 9 -54.16 17.09 3.20
CA PHE A 9 -53.75 16.17 4.25
C PHE A 9 -52.51 15.33 3.89
N ALA A 10 -51.77 15.60 2.80
CA ALA A 10 -50.55 14.87 2.44
C ALA A 10 -49.39 15.78 1.95
N GLY A 11 -49.64 17.06 1.63
CA GLY A 11 -48.60 18.00 1.21
C GLY A 11 -48.03 18.86 2.34
N ALA A 12 -46.70 18.95 2.41
CA ALA A 12 -45.99 20.02 3.12
C ALA A 12 -46.16 21.33 2.32
N GLY A 13 -47.18 22.12 2.67
CA GLY A 13 -47.50 23.38 1.98
C GLY A 13 -48.77 24.02 2.53
N LEU A 14 -48.78 24.33 3.82
CA LEU A 14 -49.91 24.97 4.52
C LEU A 14 -49.74 26.51 4.62
N GLU A 15 -48.96 27.12 3.73
CA GLU A 15 -48.66 28.57 3.77
C GLU A 15 -49.48 29.42 2.77
N GLN A 16 -50.47 28.87 2.07
CA GLN A 16 -51.32 29.65 1.15
C GLN A 16 -52.83 29.34 1.25
N ALA A 17 -53.33 29.04 2.44
CA ALA A 17 -54.78 28.89 2.66
C ALA A 17 -55.46 30.27 2.79
N THR A 18 -55.55 31.03 1.70
CA THR A 18 -56.48 32.18 1.61
C THR A 18 -57.91 31.67 1.36
N SER A 19 -58.91 32.48 1.75
CA SER A 19 -60.39 32.29 1.80
C SER A 19 -61.10 31.31 0.81
N VAL A 20 -60.43 30.88 -0.26
CA VAL A 20 -60.92 29.90 -1.23
C VAL A 20 -61.06 28.51 -0.61
N THR A 21 -60.22 28.10 0.34
CA THR A 21 -60.31 26.76 0.97
C THR A 21 -61.54 26.57 1.84
N TRP A 22 -62.04 27.62 2.50
CA TRP A 22 -63.24 27.51 3.36
C TRP A 22 -64.52 27.27 2.55
N HIS A 23 -64.66 27.88 1.37
CA HIS A 23 -65.81 27.64 0.49
C HIS A 23 -65.93 26.15 0.10
N TRP A 24 -64.80 25.50 -0.18
CA TRP A 24 -64.77 24.08 -0.56
C TRP A 24 -64.98 23.13 0.62
N VAL A 25 -64.42 23.45 1.79
CA VAL A 25 -64.67 22.69 3.03
C VAL A 25 -66.13 22.82 3.46
N SER A 26 -66.73 24.01 3.35
CA SER A 26 -68.15 24.24 3.63
C SER A 26 -69.05 23.48 2.64
N LYS A 27 -68.73 23.49 1.35
CA LYS A 27 -69.47 22.75 0.31
C LYS A 27 -69.35 21.24 0.47
N TRP A 28 -68.20 20.76 0.93
CA TRP A 28 -67.99 19.35 1.26
C TRP A 28 -68.76 18.93 2.52
N ALA A 29 -68.70 19.73 3.60
CA ALA A 29 -69.46 19.47 4.82
C ALA A 29 -70.98 19.48 4.56
N ALA A 30 -71.47 20.39 3.71
CA ALA A 30 -72.87 20.44 3.29
C ALA A 30 -73.28 19.22 2.45
N LYS A 31 -72.41 18.75 1.54
CA LYS A 31 -72.68 17.56 0.71
C LYS A 31 -72.64 16.26 1.52
N LYS A 32 -71.73 16.17 2.50
CA LYS A 32 -71.62 14.98 3.36
C LYS A 32 -72.68 14.90 4.44
N ALA A 33 -73.25 16.02 4.88
CA ALA A 33 -74.41 16.02 5.79
C ALA A 33 -75.61 15.23 5.21
N ASP A 34 -75.78 15.18 3.89
CA ASP A 34 -76.82 14.40 3.21
C ASP A 34 -76.49 12.90 3.04
N GLU A 35 -75.21 12.50 3.09
CA GLU A 35 -74.77 11.13 2.77
C GLU A 35 -74.66 10.18 3.98
N LYS A 36 -75.18 10.59 5.16
CA LYS A 36 -75.38 9.77 6.38
C LYS A 36 -74.19 8.88 6.83
N ASN A 37 -72.95 9.17 6.46
CA ASN A 37 -71.77 8.40 6.89
C ASN A 37 -71.15 9.00 8.16
N GLN A 38 -71.74 8.62 9.29
CA GLN A 38 -71.54 9.28 10.59
C GLN A 38 -70.18 9.04 11.23
N VAL A 39 -69.47 7.98 10.84
CA VAL A 39 -68.21 7.58 11.49
C VAL A 39 -67.10 8.59 11.17
N ILE A 40 -66.96 8.98 9.91
CA ILE A 40 -65.96 9.96 9.46
C ILE A 40 -66.31 11.36 10.01
N GLN A 41 -67.59 11.72 10.01
CA GLN A 41 -68.06 13.00 10.54
C GLN A 41 -67.78 13.12 12.05
N THR A 42 -68.07 12.08 12.82
CA THR A 42 -67.80 12.05 14.26
C THR A 42 -66.31 12.21 14.54
N ALA A 43 -65.46 11.49 13.81
CA ALA A 43 -64.00 11.57 13.99
C ALA A 43 -63.45 12.95 13.63
N LEU A 44 -63.96 13.58 12.57
CA LEU A 44 -63.53 14.91 12.16
C LEU A 44 -63.94 15.99 13.19
N VAL A 45 -65.18 15.93 13.68
CA VAL A 45 -65.69 16.87 14.69
C VAL A 45 -64.98 16.65 16.03
N THR A 46 -64.69 15.41 16.41
CA THR A 46 -63.90 15.08 17.61
C THR A 46 -62.48 15.63 17.52
N SER A 47 -61.84 15.47 16.36
CA SER A 47 -60.52 16.04 16.09
C SER A 47 -60.53 17.57 16.15
N TYR A 48 -61.57 18.21 15.62
CA TYR A 48 -61.75 19.66 15.70
C TYR A 48 -61.94 20.15 17.15
N CYS A 49 -62.70 19.43 17.98
CA CYS A 49 -62.82 19.74 19.41
C CYS A 49 -61.48 19.66 20.13
N LYS A 50 -60.68 18.62 19.86
CA LYS A 50 -59.33 18.48 20.41
C LYS A 50 -58.42 19.62 19.96
N ALA A 51 -58.56 20.09 18.72
CA ALA A 51 -57.77 21.21 18.20
C ALA A 51 -58.10 22.51 18.93
N LEU A 52 -59.39 22.78 19.18
CA LEU A 52 -59.83 23.95 19.94
C LEU A 52 -59.31 23.96 21.38
N GLN A 53 -59.25 22.81 22.04
CA GLN A 53 -58.66 22.71 23.39
C GLN A 53 -57.17 23.06 23.39
N VAL A 54 -56.43 22.61 22.36
CA VAL A 54 -55.02 22.96 22.19
C VAL A 54 -54.86 24.46 21.94
N ILE A 55 -55.67 25.05 21.05
CA ILE A 55 -55.67 26.49 20.81
C ILE A 55 -56.02 27.28 22.07
N ARG A 56 -56.99 26.84 22.87
CA ARG A 56 -57.33 27.50 24.13
C ARG A 56 -56.14 27.55 25.07
N LYS A 57 -55.42 26.43 25.21
CA LYS A 57 -54.22 26.35 26.06
C LYS A 57 -53.09 27.26 25.55
N GLU A 58 -52.88 27.32 24.24
CA GLU A 58 -51.87 28.21 23.64
C GLU A 58 -52.27 29.69 23.78
N SER A 59 -53.56 30.01 23.65
CA SER A 59 -54.08 31.37 23.76
C SER A 59 -53.89 31.95 25.17
N GLN A 60 -53.96 31.13 26.22
CA GLN A 60 -53.71 31.54 27.62
C GLN A 60 -52.31 32.09 27.88
N GLN A 61 -51.34 31.75 27.02
CA GLN A 61 -49.96 32.19 27.15
C GLN A 61 -49.69 33.53 26.42
N LEU A 62 -50.67 34.06 25.69
CA LEU A 62 -50.52 35.31 24.95
C LEU A 62 -50.64 36.54 25.90
N PRO A 63 -49.82 37.59 25.72
CA PRO A 63 -49.83 38.77 26.60
C PRO A 63 -51.19 39.49 26.69
N GLN A 64 -51.92 39.58 25.58
CA GLN A 64 -53.25 40.22 25.47
C GLN A 64 -54.38 39.41 26.12
N TRP A 65 -54.13 38.13 26.47
CA TRP A 65 -55.06 37.31 27.23
C TRP A 65 -55.45 37.94 28.57
N ARG A 66 -54.63 38.85 29.12
CA ARG A 66 -54.93 39.56 30.37
C ARG A 66 -55.95 40.69 30.22
N GLN A 67 -56.10 41.28 29.03
CA GLN A 67 -56.98 42.43 28.79
C GLN A 67 -58.37 42.00 28.27
N ASP A 68 -58.43 41.10 27.29
CA ASP A 68 -59.68 40.68 26.64
C ASP A 68 -60.11 39.25 27.01
N LYS A 69 -59.62 38.76 28.17
CA LYS A 69 -59.76 37.37 28.63
C LYS A 69 -61.16 36.82 28.46
N ALA A 70 -62.15 37.53 29.01
CA ALA A 70 -63.52 37.06 29.12
C ALA A 70 -64.18 36.89 27.74
N GLU A 71 -63.83 37.75 26.77
CA GLU A 71 -64.37 37.68 25.42
C GLU A 71 -63.76 36.49 24.65
N ILE A 72 -62.45 36.29 24.76
CA ILE A 72 -61.77 35.17 24.10
C ILE A 72 -62.21 33.82 24.68
N GLU A 73 -62.27 33.70 26.01
CA GLU A 73 -62.74 32.49 26.68
C GLU A 73 -64.20 32.18 26.35
N GLY A 74 -65.07 33.20 26.35
CA GLY A 74 -66.48 33.06 25.99
C GLY A 74 -66.66 32.50 24.58
N ARG A 75 -65.88 32.99 23.62
CA ARG A 75 -65.98 32.59 22.21
C ARG A 75 -65.39 31.21 21.92
N LEU A 76 -64.24 30.87 22.49
CA LEU A 76 -63.72 29.51 22.40
C LEU A 76 -64.69 28.50 23.03
N THR A 77 -65.33 28.88 24.13
CA THR A 77 -66.36 28.05 24.79
C THR A 77 -67.61 27.90 23.92
N GLU A 78 -68.04 28.96 23.24
CA GLU A 78 -69.14 28.90 22.28
C GLU A 78 -68.81 27.98 21.08
N MET A 79 -67.59 28.06 20.54
CA MET A 79 -67.15 27.21 19.43
C MET A 79 -67.04 25.73 19.82
N GLU A 80 -66.56 25.44 21.02
CA GLU A 80 -66.55 24.08 21.57
C GLU A 80 -67.97 23.58 21.82
N LYS A 81 -68.86 24.43 22.33
CA LYS A 81 -70.26 24.07 22.57
C LYS A 81 -70.99 23.76 21.27
N ASP A 82 -70.79 24.57 20.23
CA ASP A 82 -71.35 24.31 18.90
C ASP A 82 -70.80 22.98 18.33
N ALA A 83 -69.50 22.72 18.47
CA ALA A 83 -68.89 21.48 18.01
C ALA A 83 -69.41 20.25 18.79
N LEU A 84 -69.63 20.39 20.10
CA LEU A 84 -70.22 19.34 20.94
C LEU A 84 -71.69 19.09 20.60
N ILE A 85 -72.46 20.13 20.25
CA ILE A 85 -73.85 19.97 19.78
C ILE A 85 -73.88 19.24 18.44
N ILE A 86 -72.96 19.56 17.51
CA ILE A 86 -72.83 18.83 16.24
C ILE A 86 -72.47 17.38 16.52
N LEU A 87 -71.52 17.15 17.43
CA LEU A 87 -71.12 15.81 17.81
C LEU A 87 -72.30 15.02 18.40
N ASP A 88 -73.09 15.62 19.30
CA ASP A 88 -74.28 15.01 19.89
C ASP A 88 -75.37 14.75 18.85
N LEU A 89 -75.57 15.61 17.85
CA LEU A 89 -76.52 15.37 16.75
C LEU A 89 -76.08 14.20 15.87
N VAL A 90 -74.80 14.17 15.49
CA VAL A 90 -74.22 13.08 14.69
C VAL A 90 -74.27 11.76 15.48
N GLN A 91 -74.08 11.81 16.80
CA GLN A 91 -74.12 10.63 17.67
C GLN A 91 -75.53 10.21 18.10
N LYS A 92 -76.51 11.10 18.28
CA LYS A 92 -77.89 10.72 18.67
C LYS A 92 -78.64 10.01 17.56
N HIS A 93 -78.30 10.31 16.30
CA HIS A 93 -78.75 9.47 15.20
C HIS A 93 -78.26 8.00 15.29
N LYS A 94 -77.28 7.68 16.16
CA LYS A 94 -76.86 6.30 16.47
C LYS A 94 -77.92 5.50 17.23
N GLN A 95 -78.83 6.14 17.97
CA GLN A 95 -79.91 5.45 18.72
C GLN A 95 -81.29 5.53 18.06
N ARG A 96 -81.46 6.31 16.98
CA ARG A 96 -82.73 6.46 16.24
C ARG A 96 -82.80 5.64 14.95
N ILE A 97 -82.18 4.47 14.91
CA ILE A 97 -82.53 3.43 13.92
C ILE A 97 -83.55 2.48 14.54
N THR A 98 -84.60 3.04 15.14
CA THR A 98 -85.88 2.38 15.38
C THR A 98 -86.92 3.46 15.71
N HIS A 99 -87.78 3.74 14.73
CA HIS A 99 -89.03 4.50 14.81
C HIS A 99 -89.02 6.03 15.08
N LEU A 100 -89.54 6.75 14.07
CA LEU A 100 -90.42 7.94 14.11
C LEU A 100 -89.79 9.35 14.30
N PRO A 101 -90.49 10.42 13.85
CA PRO A 101 -89.95 11.53 13.09
C PRO A 101 -89.79 12.80 13.93
N GLN A 102 -88.61 13.43 13.88
CA GLN A 102 -88.36 14.73 14.50
C GLN A 102 -87.42 15.61 13.67
N GLY A 103 -87.59 15.58 12.34
CA GLY A 103 -86.77 16.35 11.40
C GLY A 103 -86.80 17.87 11.63
N ARG A 104 -87.89 18.45 12.18
CA ARG A 104 -88.01 19.92 12.27
C ARG A 104 -87.19 20.57 13.38
N GLU A 105 -86.99 19.93 14.53
CA GLU A 105 -86.13 20.47 15.59
C GLU A 105 -84.66 20.26 15.28
N GLU A 106 -84.29 19.09 14.74
CA GLU A 106 -82.92 18.81 14.29
C GLU A 106 -82.55 19.71 13.10
N GLU A 107 -83.41 19.91 12.10
CA GLU A 107 -83.16 20.86 11.02
C GLU A 107 -83.04 22.29 11.54
N ALA A 108 -83.85 22.70 12.52
CA ALA A 108 -83.73 24.02 13.12
C ALA A 108 -82.38 24.19 13.85
N ILE A 109 -81.94 23.19 14.61
CA ILE A 109 -80.65 23.22 15.31
C ILE A 109 -79.49 23.20 14.30
N VAL A 110 -79.54 22.33 13.29
CA VAL A 110 -78.53 22.27 12.22
C VAL A 110 -78.46 23.59 11.48
N LYS A 111 -79.60 24.20 11.14
CA LYS A 111 -79.64 25.49 10.44
C LYS A 111 -79.10 26.63 11.30
N VAL A 112 -79.36 26.63 12.61
CA VAL A 112 -78.80 27.60 13.57
C VAL A 112 -77.28 27.42 13.70
N VAL A 113 -76.82 26.18 13.90
CA VAL A 113 -75.39 25.89 14.07
C VAL A 113 -74.61 26.18 12.78
N MET A 114 -75.13 25.78 11.61
CA MET A 114 -74.49 26.06 10.33
C MET A 114 -74.50 27.55 9.99
N SER A 115 -75.57 28.28 10.31
CA SER A 115 -75.60 29.73 10.18
C SER A 115 -74.57 30.42 11.07
N ARG A 116 -74.34 29.92 12.29
CA ARG A 116 -73.30 30.45 13.20
C ARG A 116 -71.90 30.13 12.72
N LEU A 117 -71.67 28.90 12.27
CA LEU A 117 -70.40 28.50 11.67
C LEU A 117 -70.05 29.32 10.44
N GLN A 118 -71.01 29.59 9.57
CA GLN A 118 -70.81 30.46 8.40
C GLN A 118 -70.59 31.92 8.79
N SER A 119 -71.15 32.38 9.92
CA SER A 119 -70.88 33.73 10.44
C SER A 119 -69.49 33.90 11.08
N LYS A 120 -68.73 32.82 11.29
CA LYS A 120 -67.37 32.84 11.90
C LYS A 120 -66.39 33.73 11.15
N ASP A 121 -66.54 33.88 9.83
CA ASP A 121 -65.71 34.78 9.01
C ASP A 121 -65.85 36.26 9.38
N LYS A 122 -66.93 36.66 10.08
CA LYS A 122 -67.12 38.04 10.54
C LYS A 122 -66.52 38.31 11.91
N TRP A 123 -66.50 37.34 12.83
CA TRP A 123 -65.91 37.57 14.16
C TRP A 123 -64.38 37.52 14.14
N LEU A 124 -63.79 36.59 13.38
CA LEU A 124 -62.34 36.52 13.19
C LEU A 124 -61.75 37.85 12.68
N LYS A 125 -62.50 38.60 11.86
CA LYS A 125 -62.12 39.95 11.40
C LYS A 125 -62.00 41.01 12.50
N HIS A 126 -62.67 40.80 13.63
CA HIS A 126 -62.67 41.72 14.78
C HIS A 126 -61.97 41.13 16.01
N ALA A 127 -61.41 39.93 15.90
CA ALA A 127 -60.63 39.30 16.96
C ALA A 127 -59.27 40.03 17.13
N PRO A 128 -58.67 40.01 18.34
CA PRO A 128 -57.31 40.49 18.54
C PRO A 128 -56.36 39.83 17.54
N LYS A 129 -55.48 40.64 16.95
CA LYS A 129 -54.72 40.30 15.73
C LYS A 129 -53.90 39.03 15.90
N GLU A 130 -53.35 38.81 17.09
CA GLU A 130 -52.55 37.65 17.46
C GLU A 130 -53.38 36.36 17.56
N LEU A 131 -54.62 36.44 18.05
CA LEU A 131 -55.53 35.29 18.10
C LEU A 131 -56.06 34.93 16.70
N PHE A 132 -56.37 35.95 15.89
CA PHE A 132 -56.74 35.75 14.50
C PHE A 132 -55.64 34.97 13.76
N VAL A 133 -54.39 35.41 13.87
CA VAL A 133 -53.24 34.72 13.28
C VAL A 133 -53.08 33.30 13.84
N LEU A 134 -53.20 33.11 15.16
CA LEU A 134 -53.07 31.77 15.76
C LEU A 134 -54.13 30.80 15.25
N VAL A 135 -55.39 31.23 15.19
CA VAL A 135 -56.50 30.39 14.72
C VAL A 135 -56.43 30.15 13.22
N GLU A 136 -56.14 31.18 12.43
CA GLU A 136 -56.06 31.09 10.97
C GLU A 136 -54.90 30.19 10.52
N THR A 137 -53.74 30.29 11.17
CA THR A 137 -52.55 29.52 10.77
C THR A 137 -52.53 28.11 11.34
N LYS A 138 -53.04 27.89 12.56
CA LYS A 138 -52.83 26.61 13.26
C LYS A 138 -54.06 25.73 13.42
N LEU A 139 -55.29 26.25 13.47
CA LEU A 139 -56.46 25.42 13.81
C LEU A 139 -56.66 24.28 12.81
N VAL A 140 -56.56 24.59 11.52
CA VAL A 140 -56.71 23.60 10.45
C VAL A 140 -55.59 22.57 10.52
N SER A 141 -54.34 23.02 10.68
CA SER A 141 -53.16 22.14 10.76
C SER A 141 -53.23 21.16 11.95
N ILE A 142 -53.63 21.66 13.12
CA ILE A 142 -53.77 20.83 14.33
C ILE A 142 -54.93 19.85 14.18
N THR A 143 -56.06 20.30 13.63
CA THR A 143 -57.22 19.44 13.36
C THR A 143 -56.84 18.32 12.39
N VAL A 144 -56.09 18.64 11.34
CA VAL A 144 -55.56 17.69 10.36
C VAL A 144 -54.67 16.64 11.04
N HIS A 145 -53.76 17.09 11.91
CA HIS A 145 -52.87 16.20 12.64
C HIS A 145 -53.64 15.24 13.55
N GLN A 146 -54.61 15.75 14.32
CA GLN A 146 -55.43 14.94 15.22
C GLN A 146 -56.34 13.98 14.45
N PHE A 147 -56.85 14.36 13.28
CA PHE A 147 -57.64 13.47 12.46
C PHE A 147 -56.80 12.36 11.81
N ARG A 148 -55.57 12.66 11.36
CA ARG A 148 -54.62 11.61 10.92
C ARG A 148 -54.31 10.63 12.05
N HIS A 149 -54.25 11.11 13.28
CA HIS A 149 -54.11 10.24 14.43
C HIS A 149 -55.33 9.34 14.57
N GLU A 150 -56.57 9.88 14.51
CA GLU A 150 -57.78 9.05 14.57
C GLU A 150 -57.86 8.02 13.43
N LEU A 151 -57.43 8.35 12.21
CA LEU A 151 -57.34 7.37 11.11
C LEU A 151 -56.36 6.22 11.38
N ARG A 152 -55.28 6.49 12.12
CA ARG A 152 -54.30 5.44 12.47
C ARG A 152 -54.76 4.59 13.64
N THR A 153 -55.48 5.17 14.58
CA THR A 153 -55.86 4.49 15.82
C THR A 153 -57.21 3.81 15.73
N GLU A 154 -58.16 4.36 14.97
CA GLU A 154 -59.52 3.83 14.82
C GLU A 154 -59.69 3.21 13.43
N SER A 155 -59.54 1.89 13.35
CA SER A 155 -59.59 1.13 12.08
C SER A 155 -60.92 1.29 11.34
N THR A 156 -62.01 1.52 12.07
CA THR A 156 -63.35 1.75 11.52
C THR A 156 -63.44 3.07 10.74
N VAL A 157 -62.73 4.12 11.18
CA VAL A 157 -62.66 5.41 10.48
C VAL A 157 -61.86 5.27 9.19
N PHE A 158 -60.75 4.53 9.25
CA PHE A 158 -59.93 4.25 8.08
C PHE A 158 -60.67 3.42 7.02
N GLN A 159 -61.35 2.35 7.43
CA GLN A 159 -62.10 1.52 6.49
C GLN A 159 -63.31 2.23 5.88
N ALA A 160 -64.03 3.04 6.66
CA ALA A 160 -65.12 3.87 6.14
C ALA A 160 -64.61 4.86 5.07
N LEU A 161 -63.44 5.48 5.29
CA LEU A 161 -62.81 6.40 4.34
C LEU A 161 -62.42 5.68 3.03
N VAL A 162 -61.80 4.49 3.15
CA VAL A 162 -61.40 3.69 1.98
C VAL A 162 -62.62 3.25 1.16
N HIS A 163 -63.68 2.79 1.81
CA HIS A 163 -64.92 2.37 1.12
C HIS A 163 -65.57 3.54 0.36
N ASP A 164 -65.62 4.72 0.96
CA ASP A 164 -66.21 5.93 0.36
C ASP A 164 -65.37 6.45 -0.82
N MET A 165 -64.05 6.35 -0.72
CA MET A 165 -63.10 6.62 -1.81
C MET A 165 -63.29 5.68 -3.00
N LEU A 166 -63.55 4.39 -2.75
CA LEU A 166 -63.78 3.40 -3.79
C LEU A 166 -65.13 3.59 -4.49
N ALA A 167 -66.17 4.00 -3.74
CA ALA A 167 -67.49 4.30 -4.30
C ALA A 167 -67.51 5.56 -5.19
N THR A 168 -66.67 6.57 -4.89
CA THR A 168 -66.56 7.80 -5.70
C THR A 168 -65.62 7.68 -6.91
N ALA A 169 -64.78 6.64 -6.97
CA ALA A 169 -63.85 6.39 -8.07
C ALA A 169 -64.43 5.49 -9.19
N GLY A 170 -65.76 5.37 -9.26
CA GLY A 170 -66.47 4.41 -10.12
C GLY A 170 -66.71 4.79 -11.58
N GLU A 171 -66.24 5.94 -12.11
CA GLU A 171 -66.60 6.37 -13.48
C GLU A 171 -65.47 6.55 -14.51
N ASP A 172 -64.18 6.35 -14.21
CA ASP A 172 -63.10 6.57 -15.20
C ASP A 172 -62.02 5.45 -15.24
N ILE A 173 -62.46 4.19 -15.30
CA ILE A 173 -61.57 3.01 -15.15
C ILE A 173 -60.92 2.53 -16.48
N SER A 174 -61.43 2.89 -17.67
CA SER A 174 -60.89 2.30 -18.92
C SER A 174 -59.67 3.00 -19.54
N ARG A 175 -59.40 4.28 -19.22
CA ARG A 175 -58.21 5.00 -19.75
C ARG A 175 -56.99 4.93 -18.84
N LEU A 176 -57.19 4.64 -17.54
CA LEU A 176 -56.09 4.48 -16.58
C LEU A 176 -55.34 3.16 -16.76
N VAL A 177 -55.97 2.08 -17.21
CA VAL A 177 -55.28 0.79 -17.40
C VAL A 177 -54.10 0.91 -18.39
N ASP A 178 -54.24 1.68 -19.47
CA ASP A 178 -53.16 1.88 -20.43
C ASP A 178 -52.02 2.78 -19.93
N VAL A 179 -52.34 3.77 -19.10
CA VAL A 179 -51.35 4.66 -18.48
C VAL A 179 -50.64 3.96 -17.32
N THR A 180 -51.38 3.19 -16.50
CA THR A 180 -50.83 2.35 -15.43
C THR A 180 -49.92 1.27 -16.01
N ASN A 181 -50.30 0.60 -17.11
CA ASN A 181 -49.40 -0.35 -17.79
C ASN A 181 -48.12 0.32 -18.33
N LYS A 182 -48.20 1.57 -18.80
CA LYS A 182 -47.02 2.35 -19.22
C LYS A 182 -46.16 2.83 -18.05
N ILE A 183 -46.78 3.20 -16.93
CA ILE A 183 -46.08 3.63 -15.71
C ILE A 183 -45.46 2.40 -15.03
N GLU A 184 -46.17 1.29 -14.89
CA GLU A 184 -45.63 0.01 -14.41
C GLU A 184 -44.45 -0.44 -15.24
N ARG A 185 -44.53 -0.42 -16.59
CA ARG A 185 -43.35 -0.73 -17.42
C ARG A 185 -42.20 0.24 -17.19
N ARG A 186 -42.45 1.53 -17.00
CA ARG A 186 -41.39 2.51 -16.71
C ARG A 186 -40.84 2.39 -15.30
N VAL A 187 -41.66 1.98 -14.32
CA VAL A 187 -41.25 1.72 -12.94
C VAL A 187 -40.47 0.42 -12.87
N ASP A 188 -40.90 -0.64 -13.57
CA ASP A 188 -40.16 -1.89 -13.71
C ASP A 188 -38.83 -1.69 -14.43
N GLN A 189 -38.81 -0.83 -15.46
CA GLN A 189 -37.58 -0.43 -16.14
C GLN A 189 -36.69 0.41 -15.20
N PHE A 190 -37.25 1.36 -14.45
CA PHE A 190 -36.50 2.20 -13.51
C PHE A 190 -35.97 1.41 -12.30
N VAL A 191 -36.76 0.45 -11.78
CA VAL A 191 -36.37 -0.48 -10.72
C VAL A 191 -35.35 -1.50 -11.26
N GLY A 192 -35.52 -1.95 -12.50
CA GLY A 192 -34.56 -2.80 -13.21
C GLY A 192 -33.21 -2.11 -13.40
N ASP A 193 -33.22 -0.84 -13.84
CA ASP A 193 -32.03 -0.02 -14.01
C ASP A 193 -31.34 0.25 -12.65
N TYR A 194 -32.10 0.59 -11.60
CA TYR A 194 -31.55 0.76 -10.25
C TYR A 194 -31.01 -0.55 -9.66
N ARG A 195 -31.66 -1.69 -9.94
CA ARG A 195 -31.17 -2.99 -9.50
C ARG A 195 -29.91 -3.38 -10.26
N GLN A 196 -29.85 -3.08 -11.56
CA GLN A 196 -28.65 -3.28 -12.37
C GLN A 196 -27.52 -2.35 -11.95
N ASP A 197 -27.81 -1.11 -11.55
CA ASP A 197 -26.81 -0.17 -11.04
C ASP A 197 -26.38 -0.53 -9.61
N ILE A 198 -27.27 -1.02 -8.75
CA ILE A 198 -26.92 -1.61 -7.46
C ILE A 198 -26.10 -2.88 -7.68
N ASP A 199 -26.44 -3.75 -8.63
CA ASP A 199 -25.66 -4.94 -8.96
C ASP A 199 -24.30 -4.58 -9.57
N LYS A 200 -24.20 -3.51 -10.37
CA LYS A 200 -22.92 -2.95 -10.85
C LYS A 200 -22.12 -2.33 -9.71
N ILE A 201 -22.76 -1.69 -8.73
CA ILE A 201 -22.12 -1.15 -7.53
C ILE A 201 -21.68 -2.30 -6.62
N ILE A 202 -22.46 -3.36 -6.44
CA ILE A 202 -22.11 -4.55 -5.67
C ILE A 202 -21.03 -5.35 -6.39
N ALA A 203 -21.08 -5.48 -7.72
CA ALA A 203 -20.02 -6.07 -8.52
C ALA A 203 -18.78 -5.17 -8.59
N GLY A 204 -18.94 -3.86 -8.48
CA GLY A 204 -17.86 -2.87 -8.40
C GLY A 204 -17.20 -2.83 -7.03
N ILE A 205 -17.97 -2.97 -5.95
CA ILE A 205 -17.50 -3.12 -4.56
C ILE A 205 -16.92 -4.51 -4.37
N GLY A 206 -17.58 -5.56 -4.86
CA GLY A 206 -17.08 -6.93 -4.87
C GLY A 206 -15.84 -7.06 -5.74
N GLY A 207 -15.82 -6.38 -6.89
CA GLY A 207 -14.66 -6.26 -7.77
C GLY A 207 -13.53 -5.49 -7.10
N ALA A 208 -13.81 -4.37 -6.44
CA ALA A 208 -12.83 -3.60 -5.66
C ALA A 208 -12.35 -4.36 -4.43
N ASN A 209 -13.19 -5.15 -3.76
CA ASN A 209 -12.82 -5.99 -2.63
C ASN A 209 -12.03 -7.21 -3.10
N THR A 210 -12.34 -7.76 -4.28
CA THR A 210 -11.53 -8.78 -4.96
C THR A 210 -10.22 -8.18 -5.44
N HIS A 211 -10.20 -6.93 -5.90
CA HIS A 211 -8.99 -6.21 -6.31
C HIS A 211 -8.15 -5.83 -5.09
N LEU A 212 -8.78 -5.49 -3.97
CA LEU A 212 -8.13 -5.23 -2.68
C LEU A 212 -7.62 -6.53 -2.07
N GLU A 213 -8.36 -7.64 -2.15
CA GLU A 213 -7.89 -8.97 -1.75
C GLU A 213 -6.80 -9.48 -2.68
N GLN A 214 -6.87 -9.21 -3.99
CA GLN A 214 -5.80 -9.49 -4.95
C GLN A 214 -4.61 -8.58 -4.69
N LEU A 215 -4.79 -7.30 -4.37
CA LEU A 215 -3.73 -6.38 -3.96
C LEU A 215 -3.13 -6.80 -2.63
N ILE A 216 -3.92 -7.22 -1.66
CA ILE A 216 -3.47 -7.75 -0.36
C ILE A 216 -2.76 -9.09 -0.58
N LEU A 217 -3.20 -9.93 -1.53
CA LEU A 217 -2.55 -11.18 -1.90
C LEU A 217 -1.27 -10.93 -2.70
N LEU A 218 -1.24 -9.92 -3.58
CA LEU A 218 -0.07 -9.49 -4.34
C LEU A 218 0.94 -8.80 -3.43
N LEU A 219 0.48 -7.98 -2.49
CA LEU A 219 1.26 -7.37 -1.42
C LEU A 219 1.73 -8.44 -0.45
N ARG A 220 0.93 -9.43 -0.07
CA ARG A 220 1.38 -10.58 0.74
C ARG A 220 2.35 -11.46 -0.03
N LYS A 221 2.17 -11.69 -1.34
CA LYS A 221 3.13 -12.40 -2.20
C LYS A 221 4.41 -11.60 -2.39
N GLN A 222 4.34 -10.28 -2.52
CA GLN A 222 5.51 -9.38 -2.55
C GLN A 222 6.19 -9.36 -1.18
N MET A 223 5.45 -9.30 -0.09
CA MET A 223 5.96 -9.28 1.28
C MET A 223 6.52 -10.65 1.71
N GLN A 224 5.94 -11.76 1.25
CA GLN A 224 6.50 -13.11 1.41
C GLN A 224 7.75 -13.30 0.53
N LYS A 225 7.76 -12.78 -0.70
CA LYS A 225 8.99 -12.70 -1.51
C LYS A 225 10.07 -11.83 -0.86
N CYS A 226 9.68 -10.74 -0.17
CA CYS A 226 10.58 -9.88 0.60
C CYS A 226 11.12 -10.54 1.89
N GLN A 227 10.67 -11.73 2.28
CA GLN A 227 11.12 -12.44 3.48
C GLN A 227 12.00 -13.67 3.20
N VAL A 228 12.45 -13.88 1.96
CA VAL A 228 13.33 -15.04 1.63
C VAL A 228 14.80 -14.65 1.58
N ILE A 229 15.14 -13.36 1.61
CA ILE A 229 16.54 -12.92 1.62
C ILE A 229 17.07 -13.03 3.06
N PRO A 230 18.11 -13.85 3.31
CA PRO A 230 18.74 -13.95 4.62
C PRO A 230 19.08 -12.56 5.19
N ALA A 231 18.83 -12.35 6.48
CA ALA A 231 19.09 -11.07 7.16
C ALA A 231 20.53 -10.57 6.93
N ASP A 232 21.50 -11.49 6.89
CA ASP A 232 22.91 -11.21 6.59
C ASP A 232 23.11 -10.50 5.24
N PHE A 233 22.28 -10.79 4.24
CA PHE A 233 22.37 -10.17 2.92
C PHE A 233 21.54 -8.89 2.79
N ALA A 234 20.60 -8.63 3.70
CA ALA A 234 19.77 -7.44 3.65
C ALA A 234 20.60 -6.15 3.77
N ALA A 235 21.57 -6.13 4.70
CA ALA A 235 22.49 -5.00 4.86
C ALA A 235 23.38 -4.81 3.63
N LEU A 236 23.90 -5.90 3.05
CA LEU A 236 24.69 -5.86 1.82
C LEU A 236 23.87 -5.31 0.65
N ILE A 237 22.65 -5.79 0.44
CA ILE A 237 21.78 -5.31 -0.63
C ILE A 237 21.46 -3.84 -0.44
N ALA A 238 21.15 -3.41 0.80
CA ALA A 238 20.91 -2.00 1.09
C ALA A 238 22.13 -1.13 0.76
N ASP A 239 23.33 -1.51 1.21
CA ASP A 239 24.59 -0.79 0.89
C ASP A 239 24.85 -0.74 -0.62
N LYS A 240 24.68 -1.87 -1.32
CA LYS A 240 24.98 -1.96 -2.76
C LYS A 240 23.96 -1.22 -3.63
N THR A 241 22.74 -1.05 -3.15
CA THR A 241 21.64 -0.41 -3.91
C THR A 241 21.41 1.06 -3.52
N GLU A 242 22.13 1.57 -2.52
CA GLU A 242 22.05 2.97 -2.13
C GLU A 242 22.45 3.88 -3.31
N GLY A 243 21.51 4.74 -3.73
CA GLY A 243 21.73 5.63 -4.86
C GLY A 243 21.91 4.90 -6.20
N PHE A 244 21.47 3.65 -6.33
CA PHE A 244 21.52 2.90 -7.58
C PHE A 244 20.83 3.65 -8.70
N LEU A 245 21.47 3.70 -9.86
CA LEU A 245 20.94 4.39 -11.02
C LEU A 245 21.48 3.77 -12.32
N GLY A 246 20.64 3.75 -13.36
CA GLY A 246 20.99 3.26 -14.69
C GLY A 246 20.83 1.75 -14.88
N ARG A 247 21.61 1.19 -15.80
CA ARG A 247 21.71 -0.24 -16.15
C ARG A 247 20.44 -0.87 -16.71
N GLY A 248 19.53 -0.06 -17.26
CA GLY A 248 18.28 -0.51 -17.87
C GLY A 248 18.50 -1.62 -18.91
N PHE A 249 19.45 -1.40 -19.82
CA PHE A 249 19.82 -2.36 -20.87
C PHE A 249 20.23 -3.75 -20.34
N VAL A 250 20.79 -3.83 -19.13
CA VAL A 250 21.14 -5.12 -18.51
C VAL A 250 19.88 -5.83 -18.00
N PHE A 251 18.97 -5.09 -17.37
CA PHE A 251 17.71 -5.64 -16.88
C PHE A 251 16.80 -6.08 -18.03
N ASP A 252 16.72 -5.29 -19.11
CA ASP A 252 16.00 -5.65 -20.33
C ASP A 252 16.55 -6.96 -20.92
N ALA A 253 17.89 -7.10 -20.97
CA ALA A 253 18.52 -8.31 -21.46
C ALA A 253 18.25 -9.56 -20.60
N ILE A 254 18.10 -9.40 -19.27
CA ILE A 254 17.70 -10.45 -18.34
C ILE A 254 16.23 -10.83 -18.58
N GLU A 255 15.35 -9.85 -18.70
CA GLU A 255 13.92 -10.08 -18.96
C GLU A 255 13.70 -10.80 -20.29
N ASP A 256 14.38 -10.36 -21.35
CA ASP A 256 14.36 -11.00 -22.67
C ASP A 256 14.79 -12.46 -22.60
N PHE A 257 15.85 -12.76 -21.85
CA PHE A 257 16.31 -14.13 -21.67
C PHE A 257 15.28 -14.98 -20.95
N ILE A 258 14.72 -14.47 -19.86
CA ILE A 258 13.72 -15.14 -19.03
C ILE A 258 12.38 -15.31 -19.80
N HIS A 259 12.08 -14.43 -20.75
CA HIS A 259 10.90 -14.54 -21.62
C HIS A 259 11.09 -15.61 -22.70
N ASN A 260 12.27 -15.66 -23.33
CA ASN A 260 12.51 -16.47 -24.51
C ASN A 260 13.03 -17.89 -24.22
N GLN A 261 13.46 -18.16 -22.99
CA GLN A 261 13.90 -19.49 -22.55
C GLN A 261 12.89 -20.09 -21.58
N SER A 262 12.83 -21.43 -21.49
CA SER A 262 12.00 -22.11 -20.49
C SER A 262 12.72 -22.33 -19.16
N LYS A 263 14.06 -22.19 -19.15
CA LYS A 263 15.01 -22.38 -18.05
C LYS A 263 16.38 -21.89 -18.49
N GLY A 264 17.30 -21.63 -17.57
CA GLY A 264 18.70 -21.43 -17.96
C GLY A 264 19.56 -20.60 -17.02
N TYR A 265 20.77 -20.31 -17.49
CA TYR A 265 21.77 -19.51 -16.79
C TYR A 265 21.99 -18.19 -17.53
N PHE A 266 21.74 -17.08 -16.86
CA PHE A 266 22.15 -15.76 -17.33
C PHE A 266 23.39 -15.34 -16.54
N ILE A 267 24.51 -15.11 -17.21
CA ILE A 267 25.81 -14.85 -16.58
C ILE A 267 26.24 -13.43 -16.96
N ILE A 268 26.29 -12.53 -15.99
CA ILE A 268 26.87 -11.19 -16.17
C ILE A 268 28.38 -11.29 -15.98
N GLU A 269 29.12 -10.99 -17.04
CA GLU A 269 30.57 -10.96 -17.05
C GLU A 269 31.05 -9.53 -17.21
N ALA A 270 32.06 -9.13 -16.43
CA ALA A 270 32.65 -7.80 -16.51
C ALA A 270 33.95 -7.75 -15.72
N ASP A 271 34.72 -6.69 -15.91
CA ASP A 271 35.90 -6.40 -15.11
C ASP A 271 35.56 -6.04 -13.65
N PRO A 272 36.54 -6.08 -12.73
CA PRO A 272 36.35 -5.67 -11.35
C PRO A 272 35.93 -4.20 -11.23
N GLY A 273 34.96 -3.91 -10.36
CA GLY A 273 34.52 -2.53 -10.09
C GLY A 273 33.46 -1.95 -11.04
N VAL A 274 33.11 -2.64 -12.13
CA VAL A 274 32.11 -2.14 -13.10
C VAL A 274 30.67 -2.14 -12.54
N GLY A 275 30.41 -2.91 -11.46
CA GLY A 275 29.14 -2.88 -10.73
C GLY A 275 28.28 -4.15 -10.80
N LYS A 276 28.87 -5.31 -11.15
CA LYS A 276 28.16 -6.60 -11.24
C LYS A 276 27.32 -6.94 -9.99
N SER A 277 27.96 -6.91 -8.82
CA SER A 277 27.30 -7.16 -7.53
C SER A 277 26.16 -6.19 -7.25
N THR A 278 26.32 -4.93 -7.66
CA THR A 278 25.31 -3.89 -7.51
C THR A 278 24.12 -4.13 -8.44
N ILE A 279 24.34 -4.60 -9.66
CA ILE A 279 23.26 -5.01 -10.59
C ILE A 279 22.46 -6.19 -10.00
N ILE A 280 23.13 -7.21 -9.46
CA ILE A 280 22.46 -8.35 -8.82
C ILE A 280 21.68 -7.92 -7.58
N ALA A 281 22.31 -7.15 -6.69
CA ALA A 281 21.65 -6.67 -5.49
C ALA A 281 20.39 -5.85 -5.83
N GLU A 282 20.47 -5.00 -6.85
CA GLU A 282 19.33 -4.23 -7.33
C GLU A 282 18.24 -5.12 -7.94
N TYR A 283 18.62 -6.14 -8.73
CA TYR A 283 17.67 -7.10 -9.28
C TYR A 283 16.93 -7.85 -8.16
N VAL A 284 17.68 -8.33 -7.16
CA VAL A 284 17.13 -9.01 -5.98
C VAL A 284 16.19 -8.08 -5.23
N ARG A 285 16.56 -6.82 -5.02
CA ARG A 285 15.72 -5.80 -4.36
C ARG A 285 14.42 -5.52 -5.11
N ARG A 286 14.46 -5.49 -6.45
CA ARG A 286 13.27 -5.22 -7.30
C ARG A 286 12.33 -6.43 -7.39
N ILE A 287 12.88 -7.64 -7.51
CA ILE A 287 12.13 -8.86 -7.83
C ILE A 287 11.79 -9.68 -6.58
N GLY A 288 12.59 -9.57 -5.51
CA GLY A 288 12.46 -10.40 -4.31
C GLY A 288 12.76 -11.88 -4.60
N CYS A 289 13.78 -12.15 -5.41
CA CYS A 289 14.21 -13.52 -5.72
C CYS A 289 15.19 -14.05 -4.68
N LEU A 290 15.43 -15.38 -4.70
CA LEU A 290 16.42 -16.01 -3.83
C LEU A 290 17.82 -15.50 -4.20
N ALA A 291 18.68 -15.33 -3.21
CA ALA A 291 19.98 -14.71 -3.44
C ALA A 291 21.09 -15.33 -2.57
N TYR A 292 22.29 -15.39 -3.14
CA TYR A 292 23.51 -15.69 -2.41
C TYR A 292 24.66 -14.83 -2.91
N PHE A 293 25.41 -14.23 -1.99
CA PHE A 293 26.58 -13.42 -2.30
C PHE A 293 27.83 -14.12 -1.78
N ASN A 294 28.74 -14.48 -2.68
CA ASN A 294 30.09 -14.87 -2.28
C ASN A 294 30.86 -13.61 -1.89
N LEU A 295 31.53 -13.66 -0.74
CA LEU A 295 32.26 -12.52 -0.18
C LEU A 295 33.62 -13.00 0.35
N LEU A 296 34.66 -12.82 -0.45
CA LEU A 296 36.03 -13.13 -0.10
C LEU A 296 36.48 -12.40 1.16
N SER A 297 36.14 -11.12 1.28
CA SER A 297 36.49 -10.28 2.43
C SER A 297 35.88 -10.77 3.75
N GLU A 298 34.82 -11.58 3.70
CA GLU A 298 34.12 -12.12 4.87
C GLU A 298 34.35 -13.63 5.04
N GLY A 299 35.12 -14.26 4.14
CA GLY A 299 35.35 -15.70 4.13
C GLY A 299 34.12 -16.53 3.73
N ARG A 300 33.06 -15.92 3.21
CA ARG A 300 31.85 -16.59 2.69
C ARG A 300 32.11 -17.03 1.24
N THR A 301 32.93 -18.07 1.08
CA THR A 301 33.46 -18.50 -0.22
C THR A 301 33.32 -20.00 -0.48
N ARG A 302 32.72 -20.76 0.45
CA ARG A 302 32.61 -22.22 0.36
C ARG A 302 31.30 -22.65 -0.28
N ALA A 303 31.38 -23.70 -1.10
CA ALA A 303 30.22 -24.33 -1.72
C ALA A 303 29.20 -24.86 -0.68
N GLU A 304 29.68 -25.32 0.48
CA GLU A 304 28.84 -25.78 1.58
C GLU A 304 27.96 -24.65 2.14
N ASP A 305 28.52 -23.44 2.32
CA ASP A 305 27.78 -22.27 2.83
C ASP A 305 26.71 -21.82 1.83
N PHE A 306 27.03 -21.88 0.53
CA PHE A 306 26.07 -21.65 -0.55
C PHE A 306 24.91 -22.65 -0.50
N LEU A 307 25.21 -23.95 -0.46
CA LEU A 307 24.19 -25.00 -0.42
C LEU A 307 23.33 -24.87 0.84
N LYS A 308 23.93 -24.62 2.01
CA LYS A 308 23.18 -24.37 3.25
C LYS A 308 22.20 -23.22 3.08
N SER A 309 22.67 -22.08 2.57
CA SER A 309 21.84 -20.88 2.44
C SER A 309 20.72 -21.05 1.41
N ILE A 310 21.05 -21.45 0.18
CA ILE A 310 20.06 -21.55 -0.90
C ILE A 310 19.05 -22.67 -0.64
N CYS A 311 19.48 -23.85 -0.18
CA CYS A 311 18.54 -24.92 0.14
C CYS A 311 17.60 -24.53 1.28
N THR A 312 18.08 -23.81 2.30
CA THR A 312 17.22 -23.26 3.37
C THR A 312 16.20 -22.28 2.82
N GLN A 313 16.63 -21.32 1.99
CA GLN A 313 15.75 -20.36 1.32
C GLN A 313 14.69 -21.05 0.45
N LEU A 314 15.05 -22.13 -0.26
CA LEU A 314 14.12 -22.91 -1.07
C LEU A 314 13.10 -23.66 -0.20
N ILE A 315 13.54 -24.28 0.89
CA ILE A 315 12.67 -25.02 1.81
C ILE A 315 11.67 -24.09 2.49
N GLU A 316 12.13 -22.98 3.04
CA GLU A 316 11.28 -22.00 3.72
C GLU A 316 10.37 -21.27 2.73
N GLY A 317 10.93 -20.80 1.61
CA GLY A 317 10.20 -20.02 0.60
C GLY A 317 9.09 -20.80 -0.12
N TYR A 318 9.21 -22.13 -0.20
CA TYR A 318 8.22 -23.02 -0.82
C TYR A 318 7.54 -23.98 0.16
N ASN A 319 7.79 -23.84 1.47
CA ASN A 319 7.23 -24.66 2.54
C ASN A 319 7.39 -26.18 2.28
N LEU A 320 8.60 -26.60 1.89
CA LEU A 320 8.91 -28.00 1.61
C LEU A 320 9.08 -28.81 2.91
N PRO A 321 8.71 -30.10 2.94
CA PRO A 321 8.70 -30.92 4.15
C PRO A 321 10.09 -31.48 4.50
N TYR A 322 11.08 -30.59 4.68
CA TYR A 322 12.44 -30.94 5.06
C TYR A 322 12.82 -30.24 6.38
N GLU A 323 13.54 -30.95 7.24
CA GLU A 323 14.00 -30.40 8.51
C GLU A 323 15.19 -29.45 8.33
N LEU A 324 15.22 -28.41 9.17
CA LEU A 324 16.30 -27.44 9.28
C LEU A 324 16.86 -27.48 10.72
N PRO A 325 18.18 -27.33 10.93
CA PRO A 325 19.22 -27.12 9.92
C PRO A 325 19.48 -28.37 9.07
N LEU A 326 19.98 -28.16 7.85
CA LEU A 326 20.25 -29.25 6.91
C LEU A 326 21.30 -30.24 7.44
N HIS A 327 21.05 -31.52 7.24
CA HIS A 327 22.04 -32.56 7.51
C HIS A 327 23.30 -32.34 6.66
N PRO A 328 24.53 -32.53 7.19
CA PRO A 328 25.79 -32.29 6.45
C PRO A 328 25.85 -32.98 5.09
N ASP A 329 25.31 -34.20 4.96
CA ASP A 329 25.26 -34.94 3.69
C ASP A 329 24.55 -34.18 2.57
N ASN A 330 23.52 -33.39 2.91
CA ASN A 330 22.75 -32.59 1.94
C ASN A 330 23.54 -31.36 1.43
N THR A 331 24.68 -31.07 2.04
CA THR A 331 25.56 -29.94 1.69
C THR A 331 26.92 -30.40 1.17
N SER A 332 27.14 -31.72 1.11
CA SER A 332 28.38 -32.33 0.63
C SER A 332 28.53 -32.29 -0.91
N ASN A 333 27.41 -32.18 -1.63
CA ASN A 333 27.35 -32.19 -3.09
C ASN A 333 26.05 -31.51 -3.61
N GLY A 334 25.90 -31.39 -4.93
CA GLY A 334 24.76 -30.72 -5.58
C GLY A 334 23.48 -31.55 -5.76
N ASN A 335 23.43 -32.81 -5.29
CA ASN A 335 22.28 -33.69 -5.53
C ASN A 335 21.03 -33.19 -4.80
N PHE A 336 21.18 -32.74 -3.55
CA PHE A 336 20.05 -32.25 -2.77
C PHE A 336 19.48 -30.96 -3.36
N LEU A 337 20.34 -30.01 -3.75
CA LEU A 337 19.91 -28.81 -4.48
C LEU A 337 19.13 -29.20 -5.75
N SER A 338 19.67 -30.11 -6.56
CA SER A 338 19.01 -30.59 -7.78
C SER A 338 17.64 -31.21 -7.49
N LYS A 339 17.50 -31.95 -6.38
CA LYS A 339 16.22 -32.52 -5.94
C LYS A 339 15.20 -31.43 -5.62
N LEU A 340 15.58 -30.44 -4.80
CA LEU A 340 14.71 -29.32 -4.42
C LEU A 340 14.24 -28.51 -5.65
N LEU A 341 15.15 -28.25 -6.61
CA LEU A 341 14.79 -27.53 -7.83
C LEU A 341 13.75 -28.29 -8.67
N ASN A 342 13.84 -29.63 -8.76
CA ASN A 342 12.86 -30.44 -9.48
C ASN A 342 11.49 -30.45 -8.78
N GLU A 343 11.47 -30.60 -7.46
CA GLU A 343 10.24 -30.56 -6.66
C GLU A 343 9.54 -29.21 -6.81
N ILE A 344 10.28 -28.10 -6.68
CA ILE A 344 9.72 -26.75 -6.84
C ILE A 344 9.23 -26.53 -8.27
N SER A 345 9.99 -26.95 -9.28
CA SER A 345 9.56 -26.83 -10.68
C SER A 345 8.20 -27.50 -10.94
N ALA A 346 7.94 -28.66 -10.32
CA ALA A 346 6.66 -29.34 -10.42
C ALA A 346 5.51 -28.61 -9.70
N LEU A 347 5.81 -27.85 -8.65
CA LEU A 347 4.85 -27.05 -7.89
C LEU A 347 4.49 -25.72 -8.57
N LEU A 348 5.41 -25.14 -9.36
CA LEU A 348 5.20 -23.85 -10.02
C LEU A 348 4.05 -23.89 -11.04
N LYS A 349 3.13 -22.93 -10.96
CA LYS A 349 2.01 -22.79 -11.92
C LYS A 349 2.50 -22.27 -13.28
N PRO A 350 1.70 -22.35 -14.36
CA PRO A 350 2.00 -21.63 -15.61
C PRO A 350 2.23 -20.14 -15.35
N GLY A 351 3.31 -19.58 -15.90
CA GLY A 351 3.71 -18.18 -15.68
C GLY A 351 4.56 -17.92 -14.44
N GLU A 352 4.59 -18.82 -13.45
CA GLU A 352 5.48 -18.70 -12.28
C GLU A 352 6.90 -19.18 -12.63
N LYS A 353 7.90 -18.53 -12.04
CA LYS A 353 9.34 -18.78 -12.29
C LYS A 353 10.10 -18.76 -10.97
N LEU A 354 11.05 -19.67 -10.82
CA LEU A 354 12.04 -19.66 -9.75
C LEU A 354 13.32 -19.01 -10.30
N ILE A 355 13.73 -17.89 -9.69
CA ILE A 355 14.96 -17.18 -10.03
C ILE A 355 15.87 -17.22 -8.81
N ILE A 356 17.12 -17.62 -9.02
CA ILE A 356 18.16 -17.68 -7.99
C ILE A 356 19.33 -16.82 -8.46
N ALA A 357 19.60 -15.74 -7.73
CA ALA A 357 20.73 -14.86 -8.00
C ALA A 357 21.95 -15.29 -7.20
N VAL A 358 23.11 -15.42 -7.85
CA VAL A 358 24.37 -15.80 -7.20
C VAL A 358 25.46 -14.83 -7.65
N ASP A 359 25.98 -14.06 -6.71
CA ASP A 359 27.01 -13.06 -6.98
C ASP A 359 28.42 -13.61 -6.74
N ALA A 360 29.36 -13.13 -7.56
CA ALA A 360 30.81 -13.30 -7.47
C ALA A 360 31.28 -14.76 -7.48
N LEU A 361 30.97 -15.52 -8.54
CA LEU A 361 31.48 -16.89 -8.68
C LEU A 361 33.01 -16.97 -8.73
N ASP A 362 33.68 -15.89 -9.11
CA ASP A 362 35.14 -15.77 -9.08
C ASP A 362 35.73 -15.72 -7.66
N GLU A 363 34.93 -15.41 -6.64
CA GLU A 363 35.37 -15.36 -5.24
C GLU A 363 35.27 -16.72 -4.52
N VAL A 364 34.78 -17.76 -5.20
CA VAL A 364 34.59 -19.11 -4.63
C VAL A 364 35.94 -19.79 -4.39
N ASP A 365 36.09 -20.39 -3.21
CA ASP A 365 37.24 -21.23 -2.89
C ASP A 365 37.10 -22.61 -3.55
N LEU A 366 37.53 -22.71 -4.81
CA LEU A 366 37.51 -23.96 -5.59
C LEU A 366 38.33 -25.09 -4.96
N SER A 367 39.29 -24.80 -4.08
CA SER A 367 40.08 -25.82 -3.38
C SER A 367 39.27 -26.58 -2.30
N SER A 368 38.14 -26.00 -1.88
CA SER A 368 37.25 -26.55 -0.87
C SER A 368 36.18 -27.49 -1.42
N GLN A 369 36.12 -27.68 -2.74
CA GLN A 369 35.15 -28.55 -3.42
C GLN A 369 35.84 -29.63 -4.26
N SER A 370 35.07 -30.64 -4.66
CA SER A 370 35.56 -31.73 -5.52
C SER A 370 36.05 -31.18 -6.87
N GLY A 371 37.28 -31.52 -7.28
CA GLY A 371 37.94 -30.90 -8.44
C GLY A 371 37.27 -31.10 -9.81
N ALA A 372 36.36 -32.06 -9.94
CA ALA A 372 35.58 -32.31 -11.16
C ALA A 372 34.15 -31.73 -11.13
N ALA A 373 33.75 -31.12 -10.02
CA ALA A 373 32.41 -30.56 -9.86
C ALA A 373 32.33 -29.12 -10.38
N ASN A 374 31.12 -28.72 -10.81
CA ASN A 374 30.84 -27.32 -11.10
C ASN A 374 31.06 -26.45 -9.86
N VAL A 375 31.47 -25.19 -10.06
CA VAL A 375 31.56 -24.16 -9.03
C VAL A 375 30.25 -24.11 -8.23
N LEU A 376 30.36 -24.12 -6.89
CA LEU A 376 29.23 -24.19 -5.95
C LEU A 376 28.30 -25.41 -6.11
N TYR A 377 28.76 -26.47 -6.78
CA TYR A 377 27.96 -27.62 -7.18
C TYR A 377 26.71 -27.25 -8.01
N LEU A 378 26.79 -26.17 -8.79
CA LEU A 378 25.69 -25.74 -9.66
C LEU A 378 25.31 -26.85 -10.67
N PRO A 379 24.02 -27.21 -10.81
CA PRO A 379 23.59 -28.27 -11.71
C PRO A 379 23.93 -27.98 -13.18
N ALA A 380 24.39 -28.98 -13.93
CA ALA A 380 24.62 -28.79 -15.37
C ALA A 380 23.31 -28.58 -16.15
N ASN A 381 22.22 -29.22 -15.73
CA ASN A 381 20.89 -29.08 -16.32
C ASN A 381 19.90 -28.57 -15.26
N LEU A 382 18.92 -27.79 -15.71
CA LEU A 382 17.88 -27.24 -14.85
C LEU A 382 16.51 -27.84 -15.20
N PRO A 383 15.57 -27.94 -14.25
CA PRO A 383 14.18 -28.19 -14.58
C PRO A 383 13.53 -26.93 -15.18
N ASN A 384 12.37 -27.10 -15.82
CA ASN A 384 11.67 -25.97 -16.43
C ASN A 384 11.26 -24.94 -15.38
N LYS A 385 11.20 -23.67 -15.79
CA LYS A 385 10.86 -22.49 -14.98
C LYS A 385 11.91 -22.11 -13.93
N VAL A 386 13.10 -22.73 -13.95
CA VAL A 386 14.22 -22.41 -13.05
C VAL A 386 15.29 -21.63 -13.80
N TYR A 387 15.70 -20.50 -13.23
CA TYR A 387 16.72 -19.62 -13.79
C TYR A 387 17.75 -19.27 -12.72
N PHE A 388 19.01 -19.26 -13.14
CA PHE A 388 20.11 -18.74 -12.35
C PHE A 388 20.61 -17.44 -12.98
N LEU A 389 20.73 -16.40 -12.16
CA LEU A 389 21.36 -15.14 -12.53
C LEU A 389 22.70 -15.07 -11.81
N LEU A 390 23.79 -15.17 -12.56
CA LEU A 390 25.15 -15.32 -12.03
C LEU A 390 25.98 -14.10 -12.37
N THR A 391 26.98 -13.78 -11.54
CA THR A 391 28.06 -12.87 -11.93
C THR A 391 29.41 -13.57 -11.80
N LYS A 392 30.32 -13.22 -12.70
CA LYS A 392 31.73 -13.62 -12.62
C LYS A 392 32.63 -12.59 -13.29
N ARG A 393 33.94 -12.72 -13.09
CA ARG A 393 34.96 -12.13 -13.95
C ARG A 393 35.18 -12.98 -15.20
N SER A 394 35.91 -12.44 -16.16
CA SER A 394 36.24 -13.11 -17.43
C SER A 394 37.15 -14.34 -17.24
N ASP A 395 37.70 -14.54 -16.05
CA ASP A 395 38.49 -15.72 -15.71
C ASP A 395 37.69 -17.02 -15.92
N PRO A 396 38.33 -18.08 -16.46
CA PRO A 396 37.70 -19.39 -16.59
C PRO A 396 37.34 -19.97 -15.22
N LEU A 397 36.13 -20.53 -15.12
CA LEU A 397 35.66 -21.27 -13.93
C LEU A 397 35.17 -22.66 -14.36
N PRO A 398 35.26 -23.67 -13.48
CA PRO A 398 34.69 -24.99 -13.73
C PRO A 398 33.16 -24.89 -13.70
N LEU A 399 32.55 -24.56 -14.83
CA LEU A 399 31.10 -24.42 -14.96
C LEU A 399 30.65 -25.02 -16.30
N VAL A 400 30.34 -26.31 -16.27
CA VAL A 400 29.81 -27.05 -17.42
C VAL A 400 28.28 -27.04 -17.35
N ILE A 401 27.66 -26.33 -18.28
CA ILE A 401 26.20 -26.16 -18.37
C ILE A 401 25.68 -26.82 -19.64
N SER A 402 24.63 -27.63 -19.51
CA SER A 402 23.87 -28.24 -20.60
C SER A 402 22.51 -27.56 -20.83
N ALA A 403 22.05 -26.71 -19.91
CA ALA A 403 20.87 -25.86 -20.10
C ALA A 403 21.18 -24.65 -21.01
N PRO A 404 20.15 -23.94 -21.54
CA PRO A 404 20.38 -22.67 -22.23
C PRO A 404 21.17 -21.70 -21.35
N GLN A 405 22.20 -21.08 -21.91
CA GLN A 405 23.01 -20.07 -21.24
C GLN A 405 23.15 -18.81 -22.09
N LYS A 406 23.20 -17.67 -21.42
CA LYS A 406 23.53 -16.37 -22.02
C LYS A 406 24.62 -15.72 -21.19
N ILE A 407 25.80 -15.56 -21.78
CA ILE A 407 26.87 -14.72 -21.23
C ILE A 407 26.60 -13.31 -21.71
N PHE A 408 26.34 -12.41 -20.76
CA PHE A 408 26.17 -10.99 -20.98
C PHE A 408 27.46 -10.30 -20.54
N ASP A 409 28.35 -10.10 -21.52
CA ASP A 409 29.56 -9.30 -21.30
C ASP A 409 29.16 -7.83 -21.21
N LEU A 410 29.39 -7.21 -20.06
CA LEU A 410 29.08 -5.79 -19.83
C LEU A 410 30.08 -4.88 -20.53
N MET A 411 31.28 -5.37 -20.86
CA MET A 411 32.37 -4.59 -21.44
C MET A 411 32.11 -4.22 -22.91
N ILE A 412 31.22 -4.92 -23.60
CA ILE A 412 30.83 -4.60 -24.99
C ILE A 412 29.76 -3.50 -25.10
N TYR A 413 29.31 -2.93 -23.97
CA TYR A 413 28.34 -1.83 -23.89
C TYR A 413 28.97 -0.54 -23.32
N PRO A 414 30.05 0.00 -23.94
CA PRO A 414 30.77 1.15 -23.39
C PRO A 414 29.97 2.45 -23.47
N ASN A 415 29.09 2.60 -24.48
CA ASN A 415 28.29 3.81 -24.66
C ASN A 415 27.15 3.87 -23.63
N GLU A 416 26.41 2.78 -23.46
CA GLU A 416 25.35 2.65 -22.47
C GLU A 416 25.91 2.79 -21.05
N SER A 417 27.09 2.19 -20.80
CA SER A 417 27.80 2.36 -19.53
C SER A 417 28.24 3.80 -19.29
N LEU A 418 28.72 4.49 -20.32
CA LEU A 418 29.14 5.89 -20.21
C LEU A 418 27.95 6.82 -19.87
N GLU A 419 26.79 6.60 -20.47
CA GLU A 419 25.57 7.35 -20.14
C GLU A 419 25.15 7.14 -18.68
N ASP A 420 25.17 5.89 -18.21
CA ASP A 420 24.89 5.59 -16.80
C ASP A 420 25.92 6.24 -15.85
N VAL A 421 27.20 6.24 -16.23
CA VAL A 421 28.28 6.90 -15.47
C VAL A 421 28.06 8.40 -15.36
N LYS A 422 27.77 9.08 -16.48
CA LYS A 422 27.49 10.52 -16.49
C LYS A 422 26.27 10.84 -15.62
N LEU A 423 25.22 10.02 -15.71
CA LEU A 423 24.03 10.20 -14.89
C LEU A 423 24.33 10.00 -13.40
N PHE A 424 25.17 9.03 -13.03
CA PHE A 424 25.62 8.83 -11.65
C PHE A 424 26.43 10.02 -11.12
N ILE A 425 27.36 10.54 -11.91
CA ILE A 425 28.16 11.73 -11.52
C ILE A 425 27.23 12.93 -11.31
N ARG A 426 26.31 13.19 -12.23
CA ARG A 426 25.32 14.29 -12.11
C ARG A 426 24.40 14.13 -10.89
N LEU A 427 24.14 12.90 -10.43
CA LEU A 427 23.42 12.68 -9.18
C LEU A 427 24.28 13.10 -7.99
N ARG A 428 25.56 12.73 -7.98
CA ARG A 428 26.51 13.04 -6.90
C ARG A 428 26.83 14.53 -6.79
N THR A 429 26.86 15.27 -7.89
CA THR A 429 27.05 16.74 -7.86
C THR A 429 25.93 17.52 -7.15
N LYS A 430 24.78 16.88 -6.88
CA LYS A 430 23.71 17.49 -6.07
C LYS A 430 24.05 17.54 -4.57
N ARG A 431 25.07 16.80 -4.12
CA ARG A 431 25.55 16.85 -2.73
C ARG A 431 26.38 18.11 -2.53
N LEU A 432 26.19 18.77 -1.39
CA LEU A 432 26.78 20.07 -1.10
C LEU A 432 28.31 20.07 -1.25
N ALA A 433 28.99 19.07 -0.69
CA ALA A 433 30.46 18.99 -0.73
C ALA A 433 31.02 18.88 -2.16
N VAL A 434 30.39 18.09 -3.05
CA VAL A 434 30.81 17.99 -4.46
C VAL A 434 30.54 19.30 -5.19
N LYS A 435 29.39 19.92 -4.93
CA LYS A 435 29.02 21.20 -5.52
C LYS A 435 30.01 22.32 -5.14
N GLU A 436 30.34 22.43 -3.86
CA GLU A 436 31.33 23.39 -3.34
C GLU A 436 32.71 23.14 -3.97
N TRP A 437 33.14 21.88 -4.06
CA TRP A 437 34.42 21.53 -4.68
C TRP A 437 34.55 21.99 -6.14
N ILE A 438 33.45 21.90 -6.90
CA ILE A 438 33.34 22.37 -8.29
C ILE A 438 33.39 23.91 -8.34
N GLU A 439 32.58 24.58 -7.52
CA GLU A 439 32.46 26.05 -7.48
C GLU A 439 33.77 26.73 -7.05
N GLU A 440 34.46 26.20 -6.03
CA GLU A 440 35.76 26.70 -5.54
C GLU A 440 36.84 26.70 -6.61
N ARG A 441 36.72 25.83 -7.62
CA ARG A 441 37.66 25.69 -8.74
C ARG A 441 37.21 26.41 -10.00
N GLY A 442 36.06 27.07 -9.98
CA GLY A 442 35.50 27.75 -11.14
C GLY A 442 35.15 26.81 -12.30
N LEU A 443 34.92 25.52 -12.02
CA LEU A 443 34.58 24.51 -13.02
C LEU A 443 33.09 24.59 -13.36
N THR A 444 32.75 24.34 -14.63
CA THR A 444 31.35 24.08 -14.98
C THR A 444 30.97 22.65 -14.61
N LEU A 445 29.66 22.42 -14.43
CA LEU A 445 29.12 21.08 -14.16
C LEU A 445 29.53 20.08 -15.24
N GLU A 446 29.43 20.46 -16.52
CA GLU A 446 29.70 19.55 -17.63
C GLU A 446 31.20 19.27 -17.79
N GLU A 447 32.09 20.24 -17.55
CA GLU A 447 33.54 19.99 -17.51
C GLU A 447 33.90 18.96 -16.43
N PHE A 448 33.32 19.09 -15.24
CA PHE A 448 33.51 18.12 -14.16
C PHE A 448 32.98 16.73 -14.57
N VAL A 449 31.75 16.66 -15.10
CA VAL A 449 31.13 15.39 -15.49
C VAL A 449 31.94 14.68 -16.57
N GLU A 450 32.35 15.38 -17.63
CA GLU A 450 33.14 14.78 -18.71
C GLU A 450 34.52 14.34 -18.23
N SER A 451 35.20 15.15 -17.41
CA SER A 451 36.52 14.78 -16.90
C SER A 451 36.47 13.57 -15.97
N ILE A 452 35.51 13.52 -15.03
CA ILE A 452 35.38 12.38 -14.11
C ILE A 452 34.91 11.13 -14.86
N ALA A 453 33.99 11.26 -15.83
CA ALA A 453 33.56 10.14 -16.65
C ALA A 453 34.72 9.55 -17.46
N SER A 454 35.52 10.41 -18.11
CA SER A 454 36.72 10.00 -18.84
C SER A 454 37.74 9.32 -17.90
N ASN A 455 38.01 9.92 -16.74
CA ASN A 455 38.95 9.34 -15.77
C ASN A 455 38.44 8.02 -15.17
N SER A 456 37.14 7.76 -15.19
CA SER A 456 36.58 6.55 -14.59
C SER A 456 36.75 5.29 -15.43
N GLU A 457 36.96 5.42 -16.74
CA GLU A 457 37.02 4.28 -17.67
C GLU A 457 35.78 3.36 -17.53
N ASN A 458 34.60 3.96 -17.32
CA ASN A 458 33.33 3.27 -17.04
C ASN A 458 33.31 2.41 -15.75
N ASN A 459 34.25 2.64 -14.82
CA ASN A 459 34.37 1.91 -13.57
C ASN A 459 33.62 2.62 -12.43
N PHE A 460 32.48 2.05 -12.00
CA PHE A 460 31.67 2.61 -10.93
C PHE A 460 32.35 2.61 -9.56
N MET A 461 33.26 1.68 -9.32
CA MET A 461 34.01 1.63 -8.07
C MET A 461 35.02 2.78 -7.98
N TYR A 462 35.69 3.13 -9.09
CA TYR A 462 36.46 4.37 -9.19
C TYR A 462 35.59 5.59 -8.86
N LEU A 463 34.40 5.68 -9.46
CA LEU A 463 33.49 6.82 -9.23
C LEU A 463 33.09 6.93 -7.77
N LYS A 464 32.72 5.80 -7.14
CA LYS A 464 32.39 5.77 -5.72
C LYS A 464 33.53 6.34 -4.91
N TYR A 465 34.76 5.85 -5.10
CA TYR A 465 35.89 6.29 -4.30
C TYR A 465 36.31 7.73 -4.53
N VAL A 466 36.46 8.17 -5.78
CA VAL A 466 36.93 9.53 -6.06
C VAL A 466 35.89 10.55 -5.59
N LEU A 467 34.60 10.28 -5.79
CA LEU A 467 33.55 11.18 -5.32
C LEU A 467 33.40 11.13 -3.79
N ASP A 468 33.60 9.97 -3.14
CA ASP A 468 33.62 9.86 -1.68
C ASP A 468 34.81 10.64 -1.09
N ASP A 469 36.00 10.57 -1.69
CA ASP A 469 37.19 11.33 -1.28
C ASP A 469 37.00 12.85 -1.46
N ILE A 470 36.29 13.28 -2.51
CA ILE A 470 35.88 14.69 -2.67
C ILE A 470 34.94 15.09 -1.53
N GLU A 471 33.91 14.29 -1.26
CA GLU A 471 32.89 14.59 -0.25
C GLU A 471 33.46 14.63 1.18
N GLN A 472 34.43 13.77 1.47
CA GLN A 472 35.12 13.74 2.76
C GLN A 472 36.18 14.84 2.90
N GLY A 473 36.50 15.54 1.80
CA GLY A 473 37.51 16.60 1.77
C GLY A 473 38.95 16.11 1.61
N ASN A 474 39.16 14.82 1.33
CA ASN A 474 40.49 14.24 1.07
C ASN A 474 41.12 14.79 -0.23
N TYR A 475 40.31 15.37 -1.12
CA TYR A 475 40.74 16.01 -2.36
C TYR A 475 40.56 17.54 -2.37
N ARG A 476 40.54 18.21 -1.21
CA ARG A 476 40.43 19.68 -1.11
C ARG A 476 41.54 20.46 -1.81
N ASP A 477 42.77 19.94 -1.85
CA ASP A 477 43.91 20.65 -2.46
C ASP A 477 44.29 20.08 -3.85
N ILE A 478 43.49 19.17 -4.39
CA ILE A 478 43.77 18.50 -5.67
C ILE A 478 43.01 19.20 -6.81
N SER A 479 43.68 19.39 -7.96
CA SER A 479 43.06 19.90 -9.18
C SER A 479 42.34 18.78 -9.96
N LEU A 480 41.39 19.14 -10.83
CA LEU A 480 40.64 18.17 -11.62
C LEU A 480 41.55 17.28 -12.49
N GLU A 481 42.61 17.86 -13.06
CA GLU A 481 43.58 17.20 -13.94
C GLU A 481 44.51 16.25 -13.16
N SER A 482 44.62 16.45 -11.84
CA SER A 482 45.47 15.66 -10.95
C SER A 482 44.74 14.47 -10.35
N LEU A 483 43.44 14.34 -10.60
CA LEU A 483 42.67 13.17 -10.19
C LEU A 483 43.21 11.92 -10.91
N PRO A 484 43.24 10.77 -10.22
CA PRO A 484 43.75 9.55 -10.82
C PRO A 484 42.91 9.17 -12.04
N GLN A 485 43.55 8.66 -13.09
CA GLN A 485 42.86 8.10 -14.25
C GLN A 485 42.81 6.58 -14.11
N GLY A 486 41.61 6.03 -14.05
CA GLY A 486 41.35 4.61 -13.85
C GLY A 486 41.52 4.19 -12.39
N LEU A 487 40.98 3.02 -12.10
CA LEU A 487 41.01 2.43 -10.76
C LEU A 487 42.44 2.08 -10.29
N GLU A 488 43.31 1.69 -11.22
CA GLU A 488 44.69 1.31 -10.91
C GLU A 488 45.51 2.50 -10.39
N LYS A 489 45.46 3.66 -11.08
CA LYS A 489 46.14 4.88 -10.60
C LYS A 489 45.56 5.37 -9.27
N TYR A 490 44.27 5.17 -9.03
CA TYR A 490 43.67 5.46 -7.72
C TYR A 490 44.31 4.59 -6.62
N TYR A 491 44.48 3.29 -6.88
CA TYR A 491 45.16 2.40 -5.95
C TYR A 491 46.66 2.69 -5.77
N ASP A 492 47.36 3.16 -6.81
CA ASP A 492 48.73 3.64 -6.66
C ASP A 492 48.81 4.83 -5.70
N GLN A 493 47.89 5.79 -5.78
CA GLN A 493 47.83 6.88 -4.81
C GLN A 493 47.63 6.37 -3.37
N HIS A 494 46.80 5.33 -3.18
CA HIS A 494 46.63 4.69 -1.86
C HIS A 494 47.91 4.03 -1.38
N TRP A 495 48.61 3.32 -2.25
CA TRP A 495 49.91 2.73 -1.95
C TRP A 495 50.92 3.80 -1.48
N HIS A 496 50.93 4.97 -2.11
CA HIS A 496 51.73 6.12 -1.66
C HIS A 496 51.28 6.66 -0.30
N ARG A 497 49.96 6.85 -0.08
CA ARG A 497 49.38 7.32 1.19
C ARG A 497 49.68 6.38 2.37
N MET A 498 49.70 5.07 2.12
CA MET A 498 50.10 4.03 3.07
C MET A 498 51.62 4.07 3.40
N LYS A 499 52.37 5.00 2.79
CA LYS A 499 53.81 5.20 2.90
C LYS A 499 54.61 3.97 2.47
N MET A 500 54.12 3.23 1.46
CA MET A 500 54.77 1.99 1.02
C MET A 500 56.05 2.22 0.19
N ASN A 501 56.23 3.43 -0.34
CA ASN A 501 57.37 3.81 -1.18
C ASN A 501 58.49 4.54 -0.42
N VAL A 502 58.41 4.64 0.92
CA VAL A 502 59.46 5.28 1.73
C VAL A 502 60.78 4.50 1.63
N LYS A 503 61.90 5.22 1.78
CA LYS A 503 63.25 4.64 1.80
C LYS A 503 63.88 4.84 3.18
N PRO A 504 64.45 3.79 3.80
CA PRO A 504 64.45 2.38 3.36
C PRO A 504 63.03 1.81 3.30
N LEU A 505 62.85 0.75 2.49
CA LEU A 505 61.54 0.14 2.26
C LEU A 505 60.92 -0.31 3.60
N PRO A 506 59.61 -0.11 3.80
CA PRO A 506 58.96 -0.45 5.06
C PRO A 506 58.67 -1.96 5.12
N ILE A 507 59.70 -2.77 5.42
CA ILE A 507 59.65 -4.24 5.41
C ILE A 507 58.48 -4.79 6.25
N THR A 508 58.27 -4.25 7.46
CA THR A 508 57.17 -4.68 8.34
C THR A 508 55.79 -4.47 7.69
N LYS A 509 55.57 -3.30 7.05
CA LYS A 509 54.33 -3.02 6.32
C LYS A 509 54.15 -3.98 5.13
N LEU A 510 55.23 -4.24 4.38
CA LEU A 510 55.22 -5.17 3.25
C LEU A 510 54.85 -6.60 3.68
N LYS A 511 55.39 -7.10 4.79
CA LYS A 511 55.00 -8.39 5.37
C LYS A 511 53.53 -8.46 5.72
N ILE A 512 53.00 -7.43 6.40
CA ILE A 512 51.58 -7.41 6.79
C ILE A 512 50.67 -7.42 5.55
N ILE A 513 50.97 -6.62 4.52
CA ILE A 513 50.24 -6.63 3.24
C ILE A 513 50.34 -8.00 2.55
N TYR A 514 51.55 -8.58 2.50
CA TYR A 514 51.74 -9.91 1.92
C TYR A 514 50.83 -10.95 2.58
N PHE A 515 50.78 -10.99 3.92
CA PHE A 515 49.89 -11.92 4.61
C PHE A 515 48.41 -11.58 4.40
N LEU A 516 48.00 -10.32 4.48
CA LEU A 516 46.61 -9.91 4.22
C LEU A 516 46.14 -10.23 2.80
N THR A 517 47.04 -10.19 1.81
CA THR A 517 46.72 -10.51 0.41
C THR A 517 46.75 -12.01 0.14
N LYS A 518 47.69 -12.76 0.74
CA LYS A 518 47.81 -14.22 0.59
C LYS A 518 46.73 -14.98 1.34
N THR A 519 46.32 -14.47 2.51
CA THR A 519 45.25 -15.06 3.31
C THR A 519 43.90 -14.66 2.75
N ARG A 520 43.21 -15.61 2.12
CA ARG A 520 41.87 -15.41 1.54
C ARG A 520 40.74 -15.31 2.58
N LYS A 521 41.08 -15.11 3.86
CA LYS A 521 40.13 -15.03 5.00
C LYS A 521 40.56 -13.90 5.93
N PRO A 522 39.62 -13.26 6.65
CA PRO A 522 39.96 -12.29 7.69
C PRO A 522 40.97 -12.83 8.70
N VAL A 523 41.98 -12.03 9.06
CA VAL A 523 43.08 -12.44 9.93
C VAL A 523 43.16 -11.55 11.15
N SER A 524 43.39 -12.13 12.33
CA SER A 524 43.57 -11.36 13.56
C SER A 524 44.95 -10.70 13.63
N CYS A 525 45.04 -9.59 14.37
CA CYS A 525 46.32 -8.89 14.63
C CYS A 525 47.39 -9.86 15.21
N GLY A 526 47.02 -10.73 16.14
CA GLY A 526 47.94 -11.72 16.72
C GLY A 526 48.44 -12.75 15.70
N MET A 527 47.60 -13.16 14.75
CA MET A 527 48.02 -14.08 13.68
C MET A 527 48.95 -13.37 12.69
N LEU A 528 48.66 -12.12 12.32
CA LEU A 528 49.54 -11.30 11.48
C LEU A 528 50.91 -11.07 12.13
N ALA A 529 50.93 -10.78 13.44
CA ALA A 529 52.16 -10.65 14.22
C ALA A 529 52.99 -11.94 14.21
N LYS A 530 52.34 -13.09 14.44
CA LYS A 530 52.99 -14.40 14.40
C LYS A 530 53.57 -14.72 13.02
N LEU A 531 52.80 -14.48 11.95
CA LEU A 531 53.22 -14.78 10.58
C LEU A 531 54.33 -13.86 10.10
N SER A 532 54.28 -12.57 10.44
CA SER A 532 55.30 -11.59 10.06
C SER A 532 56.57 -11.65 10.91
N GLY A 533 56.52 -12.31 12.08
CA GLY A 533 57.60 -12.30 13.07
C GLY A 533 57.74 -10.95 13.78
N GLU A 534 56.67 -10.17 13.80
CA GLU A 534 56.65 -8.80 14.32
C GLU A 534 55.88 -8.74 15.64
N ILE A 535 56.10 -7.68 16.43
CA ILE A 535 55.37 -7.50 17.70
C ILE A 535 53.93 -7.04 17.45
N SER A 536 52.99 -7.59 18.22
CA SER A 536 51.55 -7.30 18.03
C SER A 536 51.20 -5.82 18.18
N LEU A 537 51.94 -5.05 18.98
CA LEU A 537 51.75 -3.60 19.14
C LEU A 537 52.04 -2.85 17.84
N MET A 538 53.16 -3.17 17.18
CA MET A 538 53.55 -2.56 15.91
C MET A 538 52.60 -2.95 14.78
N VAL A 539 52.13 -4.21 14.77
CA VAL A 539 51.09 -4.64 13.82
C VAL A 539 49.79 -3.88 14.06
N GLN A 540 49.38 -3.67 15.32
CA GLN A 540 48.16 -2.91 15.62
C GLN A 540 48.27 -1.45 15.17
N GLU A 541 49.40 -0.77 15.42
CA GLU A 541 49.62 0.59 14.94
C GLU A 541 49.50 0.71 13.41
N ILE A 542 50.03 -0.27 12.67
CA ILE A 542 49.92 -0.32 11.21
C ILE A 542 48.46 -0.57 10.77
N LEU A 543 47.75 -1.46 11.45
CA LEU A 543 46.33 -1.72 11.17
C LEU A 543 45.45 -0.50 11.47
N ASP A 544 45.76 0.24 12.53
CA ASP A 544 45.07 1.48 12.89
C ASP A 544 45.37 2.59 11.86
N GLU A 545 46.63 2.73 11.42
CA GLU A 545 47.01 3.64 10.32
C GLU A 545 46.26 3.30 9.02
N TRP A 546 45.94 2.02 8.81
CA TRP A 546 45.27 1.53 7.61
C TRP A 546 43.78 1.26 7.77
N ALA A 547 43.14 1.69 8.87
CA ALA A 547 41.75 1.36 9.16
C ALA A 547 40.80 1.70 8.00
N GLN A 548 41.04 2.80 7.27
CA GLN A 548 40.25 3.19 6.09
C GLN A 548 40.39 2.27 4.87
N PHE A 549 41.42 1.42 4.83
CA PHE A 549 41.70 0.45 3.77
C PHE A 549 41.39 -0.99 4.19
N LEU A 550 40.82 -1.19 5.39
CA LEU A 550 40.56 -2.49 5.95
C LEU A 550 39.08 -2.63 6.30
N ARG A 551 38.54 -3.84 6.14
CA ARG A 551 37.31 -4.25 6.80
C ARG A 551 37.66 -4.89 8.13
N ILE A 552 36.98 -4.44 9.17
CA ILE A 552 37.15 -4.95 10.53
C ILE A 552 35.90 -5.74 10.89
N HIS A 553 36.06 -7.04 11.10
CA HIS A 553 35.01 -7.93 11.58
C HIS A 553 35.29 -8.37 13.01
N GLN A 554 34.26 -8.80 13.73
CA GLN A 554 34.40 -9.39 15.04
C GLN A 554 34.28 -10.91 14.93
N THR A 555 35.26 -11.65 15.43
CA THR A 555 35.23 -13.12 15.51
C THR A 555 35.69 -13.54 16.89
N GLU A 556 34.86 -14.29 17.61
CA GLU A 556 35.13 -14.72 19.00
C GLU A 556 35.48 -13.55 19.94
N GLY A 557 34.86 -12.38 19.73
CA GLY A 557 35.13 -11.17 20.53
C GLY A 557 36.47 -10.49 20.25
N LYS A 558 37.17 -10.85 19.16
CA LYS A 558 38.40 -10.21 18.71
C LYS A 558 38.25 -9.63 17.30
N PRO A 559 38.88 -8.48 17.00
CA PRO A 559 38.88 -7.92 15.67
C PRO A 559 39.74 -8.78 14.72
N VAL A 560 39.17 -9.10 13.58
CA VAL A 560 39.86 -9.69 12.42
C VAL A 560 39.77 -8.72 11.24
N TYR A 561 40.82 -8.71 10.43
CA TYR A 561 41.06 -7.71 9.41
C TYR A 561 41.13 -8.38 8.04
N SER A 562 40.49 -7.77 7.06
CA SER A 562 40.61 -8.13 5.65
C SER A 562 40.73 -6.87 4.80
N ILE A 563 41.25 -7.02 3.58
CA ILE A 563 41.30 -5.91 2.63
C ILE A 563 39.86 -5.58 2.19
N TYR A 564 39.54 -4.28 2.15
CA TYR A 564 38.17 -3.82 1.96
C TYR A 564 37.51 -4.24 0.64
N HIS A 565 38.29 -4.51 -0.43
CA HIS A 565 37.80 -5.11 -1.69
C HIS A 565 38.81 -6.05 -2.35
N ALA A 566 38.28 -7.08 -3.01
CA ALA A 566 39.05 -8.06 -3.77
C ALA A 566 39.90 -7.43 -4.88
N ALA A 567 39.39 -6.43 -5.62
CA ALA A 567 40.16 -5.77 -6.67
C ALA A 567 41.41 -5.03 -6.15
N PHE A 568 41.31 -4.41 -4.97
CA PHE A 568 42.46 -3.79 -4.32
C PHE A 568 43.43 -4.83 -3.78
N GLN A 569 42.91 -5.93 -3.22
CA GLN A 569 43.73 -7.08 -2.82
C GLN A 569 44.53 -7.66 -4.00
N ASP A 570 43.89 -7.80 -5.16
CA ASP A 570 44.56 -8.26 -6.39
C ASP A 570 45.65 -7.28 -6.83
N PHE A 571 45.36 -5.98 -6.81
CA PHE A 571 46.34 -4.94 -7.11
C PHE A 571 47.56 -5.01 -6.19
N LEU A 572 47.33 -5.14 -4.87
CA LEU A 572 48.40 -5.25 -3.89
C LEU A 572 49.23 -6.53 -4.09
N TYR A 573 48.58 -7.65 -4.35
CA TYR A 573 49.25 -8.94 -4.57
C TYR A 573 50.10 -8.98 -5.85
N ARG A 574 49.70 -8.23 -6.89
CA ARG A 574 50.44 -8.15 -8.16
C ARG A 574 51.68 -7.26 -8.11
N LYS A 575 51.86 -6.42 -7.07
CA LYS A 575 53.08 -5.61 -6.98
C LYS A 575 54.27 -6.51 -6.69
N ASP A 576 55.26 -6.52 -7.58
CA ASP A 576 56.49 -7.33 -7.48
C ASP A 576 57.13 -7.24 -6.09
N ILE A 577 57.20 -6.04 -5.52
CA ILE A 577 57.78 -5.81 -4.19
C ILE A 577 57.04 -6.54 -3.06
N VAL A 578 55.73 -6.77 -3.19
CA VAL A 578 54.93 -7.55 -2.23
C VAL A 578 55.19 -9.03 -2.43
N GLN A 579 55.37 -9.49 -3.67
CA GLN A 579 55.70 -10.89 -3.97
C GLN A 579 57.12 -11.24 -3.50
N GLU A 580 58.08 -10.33 -3.65
CA GLU A 580 59.45 -10.50 -3.17
C GLU A 580 59.54 -10.70 -1.64
N VAL A 581 58.52 -10.29 -0.89
CA VAL A 581 58.43 -10.60 0.55
C VAL A 581 58.41 -12.11 0.79
N GLU A 582 57.91 -12.92 -0.15
CA GLU A 582 57.93 -14.38 -0.07
C GLU A 582 59.36 -14.92 0.06
N SER A 583 60.36 -14.23 -0.52
CA SER A 583 61.79 -14.58 -0.37
C SER A 583 62.38 -14.26 1.02
N LEU A 584 61.76 -13.33 1.74
CA LEU A 584 62.20 -12.88 3.07
C LEU A 584 61.63 -13.72 4.21
N ILE A 585 60.76 -14.68 3.90
CA ILE A 585 60.07 -15.50 4.88
C ILE A 585 60.39 -16.98 4.61
N GLU A 586 60.88 -17.72 5.61
CA GLU A 586 61.14 -19.16 5.47
C GLU A 586 59.83 -19.94 5.27
N ILE A 587 59.54 -20.32 4.02
CA ILE A 587 58.27 -20.91 3.57
C ILE A 587 58.02 -22.32 4.17
N GLU A 588 59.07 -23.12 4.40
CA GLU A 588 58.93 -24.54 4.79
C GLU A 588 58.32 -24.76 6.19
N SER A 589 58.49 -23.82 7.12
CA SER A 589 57.86 -23.87 8.45
C SER A 589 56.39 -23.42 8.40
N MET A 590 56.05 -22.54 7.46
CA MET A 590 54.76 -21.84 7.41
C MET A 590 53.67 -22.57 6.67
N GLU A 591 53.94 -23.24 5.53
CA GLU A 591 52.88 -24.05 4.88
C GLU A 591 52.40 -25.17 5.80
N LYS A 592 53.33 -25.71 6.60
CA LYS A 592 53.05 -26.70 7.65
C LYS A 592 52.25 -26.09 8.80
N GLN A 593 52.53 -24.85 9.23
CA GLN A 593 51.75 -24.16 10.27
C GLN A 593 50.38 -23.63 9.78
N ILE A 594 50.26 -23.20 8.53
CA ILE A 594 48.99 -22.76 7.92
C ILE A 594 48.08 -23.98 7.74
N LYS A 595 48.58 -25.11 7.21
CA LYS A 595 47.84 -26.39 7.18
C LYS A 595 47.52 -26.92 8.58
N ASN A 596 48.49 -26.91 9.52
CA ASN A 596 48.27 -27.48 10.85
C ASN A 596 47.37 -26.62 11.75
N ASN A 597 47.36 -25.28 11.63
CA ASN A 597 46.42 -24.44 12.38
C ASN A 597 45.00 -24.46 11.79
N LEU A 598 44.86 -24.71 10.48
CA LEU A 598 43.56 -25.03 9.86
C LEU A 598 43.00 -26.39 10.35
N LEU A 599 43.87 -27.37 10.64
CA LEU A 599 43.48 -28.67 11.22
C LEU A 599 43.31 -28.65 12.75
N GLY A 600 44.06 -27.81 13.47
CA GLY A 600 44.06 -27.73 14.93
C GLY A 600 42.77 -27.17 15.54
N MET A 601 41.91 -26.50 14.75
CA MET A 601 40.57 -26.08 15.18
C MET A 601 39.51 -27.18 15.02
N VAL A 602 39.78 -28.25 14.25
CA VAL A 602 38.86 -29.40 14.09
C VAL A 602 38.96 -30.37 15.28
N TYR A 603 40.09 -30.42 15.99
CA TYR A 603 40.35 -31.38 17.07
C TYR A 603 40.28 -30.83 18.50
N LYS A 604 39.73 -29.62 18.71
CA LYS A 604 39.46 -29.10 20.07
C LYS A 604 38.00 -29.19 20.51
N ASN A 605 37.11 -29.73 19.67
CA ASN A 605 35.72 -30.05 20.01
C ASN A 605 35.42 -31.54 19.77
N ALA A 606 36.33 -32.42 20.18
CA ALA A 606 36.04 -33.85 20.35
C ALA A 606 35.87 -34.15 21.84
#